data_AF-A0A6N6LCV1-F1
#
_entry.id   AF-A0A6N6LCV1-F1
#
_cell.length_a   1.000
_cell.length_b   1.000
_cell.length_c   1.000
_cell.angle_alpha   90.00
_cell.angle_beta   90.00
_cell.angle_gamma   90.00
#
_symmetry.space_group_name_H-M   'P 1'
#
loop_
_entity.id
_entity.type
_entity.pdbx_description
1 polymer ?
#
loop_
_entity_poly.entity_id
_entity_poly.type
_entity_poly.pdbx_seq_one_letter_code
_entity_poly.pdbx_strand_id
1 'polypeptide(L)'
;MLRRVGREAVIGRAALGLIALGAIWLGSDPPAPAPTEARPSPAQAAAPPPTPTAPATPAASPPPTLSGVAPGTGAASAPCPRTLSINPALPTPFSCVCDAGASGKGSVWGTDRYTDDSALCTAAIHAGVITDAGGPITVLREPGHPVYAGTTRNGVRSSDYGNYARSIHFAGAAPAAEPPPCPRTLSINPTLATPYACACSAEAVGEGSVWGSNPYTDDSALCRAAVHAGAVGAAGGVITVYREAGRELYVGTARNGVSTRDYGRYARSIRFLVSAL
;
A
#
# COMPACT_ATOMS: atom_id res chain seq x y z
N MET A 1 -27.24 10.25 58.07
CA MET A 1 -26.60 11.17 59.03
C MET A 1 -25.87 12.24 58.24
N LEU A 2 -26.42 13.46 58.20
CA LEU A 2 -25.76 14.66 57.67
C LEU A 2 -24.58 15.05 58.57
N ARG A 3 -23.46 15.49 58.00
CA ARG A 3 -22.64 16.56 58.60
C ARG A 3 -21.82 17.28 57.52
N ARG A 4 -22.20 18.54 57.29
CA ARG A 4 -21.39 19.59 56.67
C ARG A 4 -20.15 19.82 57.52
N VAL A 5 -19.01 20.10 56.89
CA VAL A 5 -17.92 20.86 57.50
C VAL A 5 -17.60 22.02 56.58
N GLY A 6 -17.72 23.23 57.12
CA GLY A 6 -17.35 24.48 56.47
C GLY A 6 -15.99 24.97 56.95
N ARG A 7 -15.33 25.70 56.04
CA ARG A 7 -14.48 26.90 56.20
C ARG A 7 -13.60 27.03 57.45
N GLU A 8 -12.32 27.33 57.22
CA GLU A 8 -11.63 28.46 57.86
C GLU A 8 -10.51 28.96 56.92
N ALA A 9 -10.37 30.27 56.83
CA ALA A 9 -9.41 30.99 55.99
C ALA A 9 -8.21 31.42 56.84
N VAL A 10 -6.99 31.27 56.32
CA VAL A 10 -5.78 31.80 56.96
C VAL A 10 -5.21 32.91 56.10
N ILE A 11 -5.28 34.13 56.64
CA ILE A 11 -4.69 35.35 56.11
C ILE A 11 -3.24 35.42 56.61
N GLY A 12 -2.28 35.16 55.72
CA GLY A 12 -0.85 35.34 55.97
C GLY A 12 -0.36 36.70 55.46
N ARG A 13 0.01 37.59 56.38
CA ARG A 13 0.63 38.89 56.11
C ARG A 13 2.07 38.66 55.60
N ALA A 14 2.41 39.15 54.42
CA ALA A 14 3.78 39.22 53.94
C ALA A 14 4.18 40.69 53.70
N ALA A 15 5.30 41.06 54.31
CA ALA A 15 5.83 42.41 54.39
C ALA A 15 6.32 42.94 53.02
N LEU A 16 6.09 44.24 52.79
CA LEU A 16 6.72 44.99 51.70
C LEU A 16 8.22 45.13 51.96
N GLY A 17 9.03 44.45 51.16
CA GLY A 17 10.44 44.77 50.97
C GLY A 17 10.61 45.66 49.74
N LEU A 18 10.95 46.92 49.97
CA LEU A 18 11.44 47.84 48.93
C LEU A 18 12.81 47.35 48.44
N ILE A 19 12.87 46.78 47.24
CA ILE A 19 14.13 46.53 46.53
C ILE A 19 14.27 47.60 45.45
N ALA A 20 15.34 48.38 45.56
CA ALA A 20 15.76 49.37 44.60
C ALA A 20 16.02 48.73 43.23
N LEU A 21 15.32 49.21 42.20
CA LEU A 21 15.56 48.89 40.80
C LEU A 21 16.89 49.52 40.36
N GLY A 22 17.99 48.77 40.50
CA GLY A 22 19.22 49.03 39.77
C GLY A 22 19.04 48.62 38.31
N ALA A 23 18.96 49.59 37.42
CA ALA A 23 18.93 49.38 35.97
C ALA A 23 20.31 48.90 35.50
N ILE A 24 20.50 47.58 35.49
CA ILE A 24 21.65 46.94 34.83
C ILE A 24 21.26 46.80 33.36
N TRP A 25 21.78 47.70 32.53
CA TRP A 25 21.78 47.57 31.08
C TRP A 25 22.69 46.39 30.70
N LEU A 26 22.13 45.19 30.56
CA LEU A 26 22.72 44.19 29.68
C LEU A 26 22.33 44.56 28.25
N GLY A 27 23.29 45.15 27.53
CA GLY A 27 23.21 45.35 26.10
C GLY A 27 22.85 44.04 25.43
N SER A 28 21.65 43.98 24.86
CA SER A 28 21.25 42.91 23.97
C SER A 28 21.78 43.30 22.59
N ASP A 29 22.91 42.73 22.18
CA ASP A 29 23.34 42.85 20.80
C ASP A 29 22.21 42.34 19.89
N PRO A 30 21.83 43.08 18.83
CA PRO A 30 20.86 42.58 17.88
C PRO A 30 21.41 41.31 17.20
N PRO A 31 20.58 40.30 16.94
CA PRO A 31 21.02 39.10 16.26
C PRO A 31 21.60 39.47 14.89
N ALA A 32 22.79 38.95 14.61
CA ALA A 32 23.44 39.10 13.30
C ALA A 32 22.49 38.66 12.17
N PRO A 33 22.47 39.35 11.02
CA PRO A 33 21.69 38.89 9.89
C PRO A 33 22.21 37.52 9.43
N ALA A 34 21.28 36.60 9.17
CA ALA A 34 21.58 35.31 8.56
C ALA A 34 22.43 35.49 7.29
N PRO A 35 23.39 34.59 6.99
CA PRO A 35 24.10 34.64 5.73
C PRO A 35 23.09 34.50 4.59
N THR A 36 23.04 35.51 3.72
CA THR A 36 22.31 35.46 2.47
C THR A 36 22.87 34.31 1.64
N GLU A 37 22.14 33.20 1.60
CA GLU A 37 22.43 32.12 0.66
C GLU A 37 22.26 32.69 -0.75
N ALA A 38 23.37 32.75 -1.48
CA ALA A 38 23.39 33.26 -2.84
C ALA A 38 22.47 32.40 -3.71
N ARG A 39 21.45 33.06 -4.26
CA ARG A 39 20.54 32.48 -5.26
C ARG A 39 21.38 31.92 -6.42
N PRO A 40 21.26 30.62 -6.78
CA PRO A 40 21.95 30.11 -7.95
C PRO A 40 21.43 30.85 -9.19
N SER A 41 22.38 31.40 -9.94
CA SER A 41 22.16 32.07 -11.23
C SER A 41 21.63 31.04 -12.26
N PRO A 42 20.69 31.41 -13.15
CA PRO A 42 20.18 30.49 -14.16
C PRO A 42 21.21 30.34 -15.28
N ALA A 43 22.09 29.35 -15.14
CA ALA A 43 23.04 28.98 -16.18
C ALA A 43 22.48 27.82 -17.02
N GLN A 44 21.94 28.22 -18.18
CA GLN A 44 21.98 27.53 -19.47
C GLN A 44 21.27 26.17 -19.58
N ALA A 45 20.13 26.21 -20.27
CA ALA A 45 19.50 25.07 -20.91
C ALA A 45 20.53 24.34 -21.78
N ALA A 46 20.85 23.11 -21.40
CA ALA A 46 21.57 22.17 -22.26
C ALA A 46 20.76 21.96 -23.56
N ALA A 47 21.46 21.99 -24.69
CA ALA A 47 20.91 21.71 -26.00
C ALA A 47 20.21 20.34 -26.05
N PRO A 48 19.19 20.16 -26.92
CA PRO A 48 18.55 18.87 -27.08
C PRO A 48 19.55 17.81 -27.61
N PRO A 49 19.41 16.53 -27.20
CA PRO A 49 20.25 15.46 -27.72
C PRO A 49 20.04 15.29 -29.24
N PRO A 50 21.08 14.87 -30.00
CA PRO A 50 20.89 14.57 -31.41
C PRO A 50 19.94 13.39 -31.58
N THR A 51 19.07 13.50 -32.58
CA THR A 51 18.11 12.48 -33.01
C THR A 51 18.84 11.15 -33.26
N PRO A 52 18.38 10.00 -32.70
CA PRO A 52 18.96 8.72 -33.06
C PRO A 52 18.61 8.39 -34.52
N THR A 53 19.62 8.36 -35.38
CA THR A 53 19.55 7.80 -36.73
C THR A 53 19.16 6.33 -36.63
N ALA A 54 18.07 5.95 -37.32
CA ALA A 54 17.60 4.58 -37.41
C ALA A 54 18.71 3.65 -37.95
N PRO A 55 19.02 2.52 -37.29
CA PRO A 55 19.84 1.48 -37.89
C PRO A 55 19.10 0.85 -39.06
N ALA A 56 19.80 0.70 -40.18
CA ALA A 56 19.34 -0.05 -41.34
C ALA A 56 18.97 -1.49 -40.96
N THR A 57 17.85 -1.95 -41.50
CA THR A 57 17.31 -3.30 -41.34
C THR A 57 18.32 -4.35 -41.84
N PRO A 58 18.78 -5.30 -41.02
CA PRO A 58 19.48 -6.48 -41.53
C PRO A 58 18.47 -7.43 -42.19
N ALA A 59 18.80 -7.87 -43.39
CA ALA A 59 18.05 -8.86 -44.15
C ALA A 59 17.86 -10.16 -43.34
N ALA A 60 16.66 -10.73 -43.46
CA ALA A 60 16.27 -11.99 -42.85
C ALA A 60 17.23 -13.12 -43.23
N SER A 61 17.82 -13.76 -42.22
CA SER A 61 18.46 -15.07 -42.36
C SER A 61 17.39 -16.16 -42.27
N PRO A 62 17.49 -17.26 -43.05
CA PRO A 62 16.53 -18.37 -42.98
C PRO A 62 16.58 -19.06 -41.62
N PRO A 63 15.47 -19.69 -41.17
CA PRO A 63 15.39 -20.29 -39.85
C PRO A 63 16.35 -21.48 -39.71
N PRO A 64 17.08 -21.61 -38.58
CA PRO A 64 17.79 -22.85 -38.28
C PRO A 64 16.77 -23.97 -38.03
N THR A 65 17.00 -25.09 -38.71
CA THR A 65 16.27 -26.35 -38.56
C THR A 65 16.24 -26.83 -37.12
N LEU A 66 15.04 -27.17 -36.63
CA LEU A 66 14.78 -27.84 -35.36
C LEU A 66 15.55 -29.16 -35.30
N SER A 67 16.48 -29.30 -34.35
CA SER A 67 17.10 -30.58 -34.04
C SER A 67 17.24 -30.74 -32.53
N GLY A 68 16.39 -31.59 -31.97
CA GLY A 68 16.68 -32.43 -30.81
C GLY A 68 16.83 -31.77 -29.44
N VAL A 69 15.72 -31.43 -28.78
CA VAL A 69 15.61 -31.63 -27.33
C VAL A 69 14.61 -32.75 -27.10
N ALA A 70 15.09 -33.84 -26.52
CA ALA A 70 14.32 -35.04 -26.22
C ALA A 70 13.06 -34.70 -25.40
N PRO A 71 11.93 -35.41 -25.59
CA PRO A 71 10.81 -35.32 -24.68
C PRO A 71 11.27 -35.91 -23.34
N GLY A 72 11.49 -35.04 -22.36
CA GLY A 72 11.53 -35.47 -20.97
C GLY A 72 10.24 -36.23 -20.70
N THR A 73 10.38 -37.49 -20.34
CA THR A 73 9.31 -38.39 -19.94
C THR A 73 8.39 -37.67 -18.98
N GLY A 74 7.22 -37.27 -19.48
CA GLY A 74 6.20 -36.57 -18.72
C GLY A 74 5.73 -37.47 -17.59
N ALA A 75 6.26 -37.24 -16.40
CA ALA A 75 5.57 -37.62 -15.19
C ALA A 75 4.22 -36.90 -15.24
N ALA A 76 3.14 -37.68 -15.37
CA ALA A 76 1.80 -37.16 -15.20
C ALA A 76 1.79 -36.39 -13.88
N SER A 77 1.62 -35.07 -13.97
CA SER A 77 1.80 -34.20 -12.81
C SER A 77 0.77 -34.59 -11.76
N ALA A 78 1.23 -34.84 -10.53
CA ALA A 78 0.39 -35.27 -9.42
C ALA A 78 -0.73 -34.24 -9.15
N PRO A 79 -1.84 -34.63 -8.51
CA PRO A 79 -2.88 -33.67 -8.13
C PRO A 79 -2.30 -32.57 -7.24
N CYS A 80 -2.75 -31.34 -7.45
CA CYS A 80 -2.31 -30.20 -6.64
C CYS A 80 -2.75 -30.35 -5.18
N PRO A 81 -1.89 -29.98 -4.21
CA PRO A 81 -2.33 -29.83 -2.82
C PRO A 81 -3.30 -28.65 -2.70
N ARG A 82 -4.09 -28.62 -1.62
CA ARG A 82 -5.02 -27.50 -1.38
C ARG A 82 -4.30 -26.16 -1.25
N THR A 83 -3.17 -26.15 -0.54
CA THR A 83 -2.30 -24.97 -0.34
C THR A 83 -0.85 -25.41 -0.42
N LEU A 84 0.06 -24.49 -0.76
CA LEU A 84 1.49 -24.79 -0.79
C LEU A 84 2.12 -24.72 0.61
N SER A 85 1.47 -24.05 1.55
CA SER A 85 1.89 -23.88 2.94
C SER A 85 1.98 -25.19 3.73
N ILE A 86 1.29 -26.26 3.28
CA ILE A 86 1.32 -27.58 3.92
C ILE A 86 2.72 -28.19 3.98
N ASN A 87 3.58 -27.86 3.01
CA ASN A 87 4.98 -28.24 3.01
C ASN A 87 5.85 -27.02 2.68
N PRO A 88 6.32 -26.28 3.72
CA PRO A 88 7.15 -25.11 3.53
C PRO A 88 8.49 -25.37 2.84
N ALA A 89 9.00 -26.58 2.94
CA ALA A 89 10.27 -27.01 2.37
C ALA A 89 10.14 -27.58 0.95
N LEU A 90 8.92 -27.63 0.39
CA LEU A 90 8.69 -28.11 -0.97
C LEU A 90 9.47 -27.23 -1.97
N PRO A 91 10.40 -27.81 -2.76
CA PRO A 91 11.14 -27.06 -3.76
C PRO A 91 10.20 -26.49 -4.82
N THR A 92 10.50 -25.26 -5.27
CA THR A 92 9.82 -24.64 -6.41
C THR A 92 10.83 -24.29 -7.52
N PRO A 93 10.47 -24.38 -8.81
CA PRO A 93 9.11 -24.53 -9.35
C PRO A 93 8.46 -25.89 -9.05
N PHE A 94 7.20 -25.88 -8.62
CA PHE A 94 6.43 -27.09 -8.36
C PHE A 94 5.29 -27.19 -9.37
N SER A 95 5.20 -28.30 -10.08
CA SER A 95 4.16 -28.55 -11.09
C SER A 95 3.17 -29.61 -10.61
N CYS A 96 1.88 -29.34 -10.79
CA CYS A 96 0.80 -30.23 -10.40
C CYS A 96 -0.43 -29.99 -11.31
N VAL A 97 -1.45 -30.85 -11.22
CA VAL A 97 -2.71 -30.69 -11.98
C VAL A 97 -3.86 -30.36 -11.03
N CYS A 98 -4.58 -29.29 -11.36
CA CYS A 98 -5.84 -28.94 -10.73
C CYS A 98 -6.98 -29.67 -11.43
N ASP A 99 -7.82 -30.36 -10.64
CA ASP A 99 -9.11 -30.86 -11.13
C ASP A 99 -10.20 -29.78 -11.06
N ALA A 100 -11.24 -29.92 -11.88
CA ALA A 100 -12.37 -28.99 -11.90
C ALA A 100 -13.13 -28.90 -10.56
N GLY A 101 -13.04 -29.93 -9.71
CA GLY A 101 -13.67 -29.96 -8.39
C GLY A 101 -12.90 -29.20 -7.31
N ALA A 102 -11.60 -29.00 -7.47
CA ALA A 102 -10.74 -28.22 -6.59
C ALA A 102 -10.70 -26.73 -6.98
N SER A 103 -10.92 -26.45 -8.27
CA SER A 103 -11.10 -25.12 -8.84
C SER A 103 -12.28 -24.36 -8.21
N GLY A 104 -12.05 -23.10 -7.82
CA GLY A 104 -13.11 -22.23 -7.28
C GLY A 104 -13.48 -22.45 -5.81
N LYS A 105 -12.71 -23.25 -5.07
CA LYS A 105 -12.94 -23.51 -3.64
C LYS A 105 -11.84 -22.89 -2.77
N GLY A 106 -12.22 -22.43 -1.59
CA GLY A 106 -11.29 -21.88 -0.59
C GLY A 106 -10.90 -20.42 -0.84
N SER A 107 -10.22 -19.85 0.15
CA SER A 107 -9.84 -18.42 0.13
C SER A 107 -8.57 -18.19 -0.67
N VAL A 108 -8.51 -17.04 -1.33
CA VAL A 108 -7.32 -16.53 -2.02
C VAL A 108 -6.98 -15.18 -1.40
N TRP A 109 -5.71 -14.96 -1.09
CA TRP A 109 -5.22 -13.73 -0.49
C TRP A 109 -4.21 -13.08 -1.42
N GLY A 110 -4.46 -11.84 -1.84
CA GLY A 110 -3.58 -11.12 -2.75
C GLY A 110 -3.92 -11.22 -4.24
N THR A 111 -3.08 -10.55 -5.03
CA THR A 111 -3.22 -10.38 -6.48
C THR A 111 -1.83 -10.37 -7.08
N ASP A 112 -1.62 -11.15 -8.14
CA ASP A 112 -0.32 -11.45 -8.79
C ASP A 112 0.67 -12.20 -7.90
N ARG A 113 0.75 -11.82 -6.64
CA ARG A 113 1.43 -12.51 -5.54
C ARG A 113 0.37 -12.91 -4.52
N TYR A 114 0.40 -14.17 -4.13
CA TYR A 114 -0.57 -14.74 -3.19
C TYR A 114 0.15 -15.23 -1.94
N THR A 115 -0.51 -15.21 -0.79
CA THR A 115 0.03 -15.92 0.39
C THR A 115 0.08 -17.41 0.10
N ASP A 116 1.09 -18.11 0.62
CA ASP A 116 1.27 -19.53 0.27
C ASP A 116 0.23 -20.49 0.90
N ASP A 117 -0.62 -19.98 1.80
CA ASP A 117 -1.82 -20.63 2.32
C ASP A 117 -3.10 -20.33 1.52
N SER A 118 -3.00 -19.59 0.42
CA SER A 118 -4.09 -19.45 -0.55
C SER A 118 -4.44 -20.78 -1.18
N ALA A 119 -5.73 -20.97 -1.50
CA ALA A 119 -6.20 -22.13 -2.24
C ALA A 119 -5.55 -22.16 -3.64
N LEU A 120 -4.66 -23.14 -3.86
CA LEU A 120 -3.68 -23.12 -4.94
C LEU A 120 -4.33 -23.04 -6.33
N CYS A 121 -5.31 -23.92 -6.60
CA CYS A 121 -6.03 -23.94 -7.87
C CYS A 121 -6.91 -22.70 -8.08
N THR A 122 -7.57 -22.22 -7.02
CA THR A 122 -8.40 -21.00 -7.08
C THR A 122 -7.54 -19.75 -7.31
N ALA A 123 -6.34 -19.69 -6.72
CA ALA A 123 -5.38 -18.63 -6.98
C ALA A 123 -4.82 -18.68 -8.42
N ALA A 124 -4.64 -19.88 -8.99
CA ALA A 124 -4.23 -20.03 -10.39
C ALA A 124 -5.30 -19.55 -11.38
N ILE A 125 -6.60 -19.77 -11.06
CA ILE A 125 -7.72 -19.18 -11.81
C ILE A 125 -7.71 -17.67 -11.68
N HIS A 126 -7.58 -17.15 -10.46
CA HIS A 126 -7.48 -15.70 -10.22
C HIS A 126 -6.33 -15.08 -11.04
N ALA A 127 -5.18 -15.75 -11.12
CA ALA A 127 -4.03 -15.34 -11.91
C ALA A 127 -4.23 -15.46 -13.43
N GLY A 128 -5.27 -16.15 -13.88
CA GLY A 128 -5.59 -16.36 -15.30
C GLY A 128 -4.74 -17.44 -15.97
N VAL A 129 -4.08 -18.30 -15.19
CA VAL A 129 -3.23 -19.38 -15.73
C VAL A 129 -4.07 -20.59 -16.17
N ILE A 130 -5.19 -20.82 -15.50
CA ILE A 130 -6.18 -21.86 -15.83
C ILE A 130 -7.60 -21.29 -15.70
N THR A 131 -8.60 -22.01 -16.22
CA THR A 131 -10.01 -21.73 -16.00
C THR A 131 -10.59 -22.63 -14.90
N ASP A 132 -11.88 -22.50 -14.61
CA ASP A 132 -12.62 -23.40 -13.71
C ASP A 132 -12.62 -24.87 -14.13
N ALA A 133 -12.31 -25.15 -15.40
CA ALA A 133 -12.09 -26.51 -15.91
C ALA A 133 -10.86 -27.21 -15.29
N GLY A 134 -9.98 -26.48 -14.61
CA GLY A 134 -8.72 -26.99 -14.08
C GLY A 134 -7.62 -27.04 -15.14
N GLY A 135 -6.57 -27.82 -14.87
CA GLY A 135 -5.42 -27.96 -15.76
C GLY A 135 -4.08 -27.98 -15.03
N PRO A 136 -2.97 -28.19 -15.77
CA PRO A 136 -1.64 -28.15 -15.20
C PRO A 136 -1.26 -26.72 -14.81
N ILE A 137 -0.61 -26.57 -13.66
CA ILE A 137 -0.04 -25.31 -13.19
C ILE A 137 1.40 -25.54 -12.75
N THR A 138 2.20 -24.47 -12.80
CA THR A 138 3.52 -24.42 -12.18
C THR A 138 3.56 -23.24 -11.22
N VAL A 139 3.80 -23.52 -9.95
CA VAL A 139 3.87 -22.52 -8.88
C VAL A 139 5.32 -22.28 -8.46
N LEU A 140 5.65 -21.01 -8.27
CA LEU A 140 6.94 -20.55 -7.75
C LEU A 140 6.72 -19.92 -6.37
N ARG A 141 7.67 -20.11 -5.47
CA ARG A 141 7.68 -19.52 -4.13
C ARG A 141 8.69 -18.38 -4.08
N GLU A 142 8.34 -17.32 -3.36
CA GLU A 142 9.21 -16.17 -3.11
C GLU A 142 9.04 -15.66 -1.67
N PRO A 143 9.91 -14.74 -1.20
CA PRO A 143 9.73 -14.10 0.10
C PRO A 143 8.34 -13.48 0.29
N GLY A 144 7.94 -13.37 1.55
CA GLY A 144 6.72 -12.70 1.94
C GLY A 144 6.71 -11.21 1.62
N HIS A 145 5.51 -10.65 1.48
CA HIS A 145 5.29 -9.22 1.30
C HIS A 145 4.56 -8.62 2.51
N PRO A 146 4.75 -7.31 2.77
CA PRO A 146 4.12 -6.65 3.91
C PRO A 146 2.61 -6.45 3.72
N VAL A 147 2.10 -6.46 2.48
CA VAL A 147 0.69 -6.31 2.14
C VAL A 147 0.40 -7.10 0.87
N TYR A 148 -0.76 -7.75 0.85
CA TYR A 148 -1.35 -8.41 -0.31
C TYR A 148 -2.71 -7.77 -0.57
N ALA A 149 -2.87 -7.08 -1.70
CA ALA A 149 -4.14 -6.48 -2.06
C ALA A 149 -5.03 -7.49 -2.78
N GLY A 150 -6.27 -7.65 -2.31
CA GLY A 150 -7.29 -8.47 -2.93
C GLY A 150 -7.96 -7.75 -4.09
N THR A 151 -8.24 -8.49 -5.17
CA THR A 151 -9.00 -7.98 -6.32
C THR A 151 -10.02 -9.02 -6.78
N THR A 152 -10.80 -8.68 -7.80
CA THR A 152 -11.62 -9.67 -8.51
C THR A 152 -11.09 -9.79 -9.93
N ARG A 153 -10.59 -10.98 -10.29
CA ARG A 153 -10.07 -11.30 -11.63
C ARG A 153 -10.50 -12.70 -12.02
N ASN A 154 -10.82 -12.88 -13.30
CA ASN A 154 -11.17 -14.20 -13.86
C ASN A 154 -12.30 -14.91 -13.08
N GLY A 155 -13.30 -14.15 -12.63
CA GLY A 155 -14.44 -14.68 -11.86
C GLY A 155 -14.12 -15.07 -10.40
N VAL A 156 -12.87 -14.92 -9.95
CA VAL A 156 -12.45 -15.20 -8.57
C VAL A 156 -12.24 -13.90 -7.82
N ARG A 157 -12.75 -13.84 -6.60
CA ARG A 157 -12.46 -12.76 -5.65
C ARG A 157 -11.38 -13.20 -4.67
N SER A 158 -10.28 -12.45 -4.61
CA SER A 158 -9.30 -12.55 -3.54
C SER A 158 -9.51 -11.48 -2.48
N SER A 159 -8.91 -11.69 -1.31
CA SER A 159 -9.02 -10.81 -0.15
C SER A 159 -7.68 -10.16 0.17
N ASP A 160 -7.75 -9.00 0.82
CA ASP A 160 -6.57 -8.37 1.37
C ASP A 160 -5.95 -9.23 2.48
N TYR A 161 -4.63 -9.21 2.58
CA TYR A 161 -3.91 -9.75 3.71
C TYR A 161 -2.73 -8.85 4.10
N GLY A 162 -2.40 -8.86 5.39
CA GLY A 162 -1.31 -8.06 5.94
C GLY A 162 0.05 -8.70 5.70
N ASN A 163 0.97 -8.50 6.64
CA ASN A 163 2.29 -9.12 6.58
C ASN A 163 2.17 -10.65 6.60
N TYR A 164 2.80 -11.32 5.64
CA TYR A 164 2.85 -12.77 5.58
C TYR A 164 4.25 -13.24 5.17
N ALA A 165 4.69 -14.40 5.64
CA ALA A 165 6.09 -14.79 5.58
C ALA A 165 6.55 -15.30 4.20
N ARG A 166 5.64 -15.85 3.39
CA ARG A 166 5.97 -16.50 2.11
C ARG A 166 4.89 -16.24 1.08
N SER A 167 5.30 -15.94 -0.14
CA SER A 167 4.39 -15.72 -1.26
C SER A 167 4.53 -16.81 -2.30
N ILE A 168 3.50 -16.93 -3.14
CA ILE A 168 3.52 -17.74 -4.35
C ILE A 168 3.05 -16.92 -5.55
N HIS A 169 3.56 -17.25 -6.72
CA HIS A 169 3.07 -16.80 -8.02
C HIS A 169 3.13 -17.96 -9.01
N PHE A 170 2.52 -17.79 -10.18
CA PHE A 170 2.38 -18.87 -11.15
C PHE A 170 3.17 -18.57 -12.43
N ALA A 171 3.83 -19.59 -12.99
CA ALA A 171 4.43 -19.47 -14.30
C ALA A 171 3.34 -19.22 -15.35
N GLY A 172 3.59 -18.32 -16.29
CA GLY A 172 2.62 -17.93 -17.32
C GLY A 172 1.56 -16.91 -16.87
N ALA A 173 1.53 -16.54 -15.59
CA ALA A 173 0.74 -15.40 -15.14
C ALA A 173 1.36 -14.08 -15.63
N ALA A 174 0.54 -13.03 -15.73
CA ALA A 174 1.04 -11.68 -15.96
C ALA A 174 2.03 -11.26 -14.85
N PRO A 175 3.05 -10.46 -15.18
CA PRO A 175 3.94 -9.93 -14.16
C PRO A 175 3.15 -9.09 -13.16
N ALA A 176 3.59 -9.11 -11.91
CA ALA A 176 2.92 -8.36 -10.86
C ALA A 176 2.95 -6.86 -11.15
N ALA A 177 1.80 -6.20 -10.99
CA ALA A 177 1.68 -4.77 -11.25
C ALA A 177 2.60 -3.95 -10.35
N GLU A 178 3.19 -2.89 -10.92
CA GLU A 178 4.02 -1.93 -10.20
C GLU A 178 3.56 -0.49 -10.50
N PRO A 179 3.12 0.28 -9.49
CA PRO A 179 2.94 -0.12 -8.09
C PRO A 179 1.80 -1.16 -7.93
N PRO A 180 1.79 -1.95 -6.83
CA PRO A 180 0.77 -2.96 -6.61
C PRO A 180 -0.62 -2.32 -6.43
N PRO A 181 -1.72 -3.09 -6.59
CA PRO A 181 -3.04 -2.63 -6.22
C PRO A 181 -3.09 -2.19 -4.75
N CYS A 182 -3.88 -1.17 -4.45
CA CYS A 182 -4.07 -0.73 -3.06
C CYS A 182 -4.89 -1.74 -2.25
N PRO A 183 -4.52 -2.03 -0.99
CA PRO A 183 -5.42 -2.72 -0.08
C PRO A 183 -6.63 -1.83 0.23
N ARG A 184 -7.72 -2.43 0.69
CA ARG A 184 -8.92 -1.70 1.12
C ARG A 184 -8.61 -0.73 2.26
N THR A 185 -7.75 -1.12 3.20
CA THR A 185 -7.35 -0.27 4.35
C THR A 185 -5.87 -0.41 4.64
N LEU A 186 -5.23 0.65 5.15
CA LEU A 186 -3.82 0.59 5.56
C LEU A 186 -3.65 -0.07 6.95
N SER A 187 -4.74 -0.19 7.71
CA SER A 187 -4.77 -0.84 9.01
C SER A 187 -4.39 -2.33 8.96
N ILE A 188 -4.51 -2.96 7.77
CA ILE A 188 -4.18 -4.38 7.53
C ILE A 188 -2.73 -4.72 7.87
N ASN A 189 -1.81 -3.76 7.74
CA ASN A 189 -0.46 -3.87 8.25
C ASN A 189 -0.06 -2.61 9.04
N PRO A 190 -0.16 -2.66 10.38
CA PRO A 190 0.20 -1.53 11.23
C PRO A 190 1.63 -1.03 11.15
N THR A 191 2.56 -1.89 10.77
CA THR A 191 3.99 -1.61 10.72
C THR A 191 4.48 -1.36 9.30
N LEU A 192 3.57 -1.28 8.32
CA LEU A 192 3.91 -0.95 6.94
C LEU A 192 4.66 0.39 6.90
N ALA A 193 5.86 0.36 6.30
CA ALA A 193 6.66 1.54 6.07
C ALA A 193 5.93 2.51 5.12
N THR A 194 5.94 3.80 5.44
CA THR A 194 5.39 4.86 4.58
C THR A 194 6.45 5.92 4.27
N PRO A 195 6.45 6.57 3.09
CA PRO A 195 5.39 6.58 2.07
C PRO A 195 5.17 5.21 1.41
N TYR A 196 3.90 4.85 1.21
CA TYR A 196 3.52 3.65 0.46
C TYR A 196 2.77 4.06 -0.80
N ALA A 197 3.23 3.58 -1.95
CA ALA A 197 2.61 3.82 -3.24
C ALA A 197 1.83 2.58 -3.71
N CYS A 198 0.60 2.79 -4.16
CA CYS A 198 -0.26 1.75 -4.69
C CYS A 198 -1.25 2.32 -5.73
N ALA A 199 -1.83 1.45 -6.54
CA ALA A 199 -2.80 1.83 -7.58
C ALA A 199 -4.24 1.54 -7.14
N CYS A 200 -5.09 2.56 -7.23
CA CYS A 200 -6.53 2.45 -7.05
C CYS A 200 -7.22 2.14 -8.37
N SER A 201 -8.18 1.21 -8.36
CA SER A 201 -9.11 1.03 -9.48
C SER A 201 -10.34 1.93 -9.35
N ALA A 202 -11.13 2.03 -10.43
CA ALA A 202 -12.40 2.76 -10.42
C ALA A 202 -13.41 2.15 -9.42
N GLU A 203 -13.40 0.84 -9.23
CA GLU A 203 -14.21 0.16 -8.22
C GLU A 203 -13.74 0.51 -6.81
N ALA A 204 -12.42 0.46 -6.57
CA ALA A 204 -11.85 0.69 -5.25
C ALA A 204 -12.12 2.11 -4.71
N VAL A 205 -12.20 3.11 -5.59
CA VAL A 205 -12.54 4.49 -5.18
C VAL A 205 -14.02 4.67 -4.84
N GLY A 206 -14.90 3.81 -5.37
CA GLY A 206 -16.34 3.87 -5.17
C GLY A 206 -16.82 3.24 -3.85
N GLU A 207 -15.99 2.43 -3.20
CA GLU A 207 -16.42 1.56 -2.10
C GLU A 207 -15.91 1.98 -0.70
N GLY A 208 -16.65 1.52 0.32
CA GLY A 208 -16.22 1.57 1.71
C GLY A 208 -16.54 2.88 2.44
N SER A 209 -16.24 2.90 3.74
CA SER A 209 -16.44 4.06 4.61
C SER A 209 -15.13 4.79 4.84
N VAL A 210 -15.22 6.09 5.05
CA VAL A 210 -14.06 6.96 5.33
C VAL A 210 -14.41 7.83 6.53
N TRP A 211 -13.47 7.94 7.46
CA TRP A 211 -13.63 8.70 8.69
C TRP A 211 -12.58 9.81 8.77
N GLY A 212 -13.03 11.03 9.06
CA GLY A 212 -12.18 12.21 9.06
C GLY A 212 -12.00 12.88 7.71
N SER A 213 -11.24 13.97 7.71
CA SER A 213 -11.07 14.87 6.57
C SER A 213 -9.67 15.48 6.55
N ASN A 214 -8.67 14.67 6.20
CA ASN A 214 -7.24 15.02 6.22
C ASN A 214 -6.74 15.46 7.62
N PRO A 215 -6.34 14.51 8.48
CA PRO A 215 -6.11 13.10 8.19
C PRO A 215 -7.37 12.25 8.37
N TYR A 216 -7.26 11.00 7.93
CA TYR A 216 -8.29 9.96 8.04
C TYR A 216 -7.83 8.89 9.04
N THR A 217 -8.76 8.13 9.62
CA THR A 217 -8.39 6.92 10.38
C THR A 217 -7.76 5.89 9.42
N ASP A 218 -6.79 5.11 9.90
CA ASP A 218 -6.06 4.17 9.02
C ASP A 218 -6.85 2.92 8.57
N ASP A 219 -8.03 2.70 9.15
CA ASP A 219 -9.03 1.71 8.74
C ASP A 219 -10.04 2.28 7.71
N SER A 220 -9.92 3.56 7.34
CA SER A 220 -10.68 4.15 6.23
C SER A 220 -10.41 3.44 4.90
N ALA A 221 -11.44 3.36 4.05
CA ALA A 221 -11.32 2.86 2.68
C ALA A 221 -10.30 3.70 1.90
N LEU A 222 -9.13 3.11 1.63
CA LEU A 222 -7.90 3.83 1.27
C LEU A 222 -8.08 4.65 -0.02
N CYS A 223 -8.59 4.01 -1.07
CA CYS A 223 -8.82 4.66 -2.37
C CYS A 223 -9.94 5.71 -2.33
N ARG A 224 -11.03 5.44 -1.60
CA ARG A 224 -12.12 6.40 -1.41
C ARG A 224 -11.67 7.62 -0.60
N ALA A 225 -10.83 7.43 0.41
CA ALA A 225 -10.22 8.51 1.19
C ALA A 225 -9.24 9.34 0.35
N ALA A 226 -8.51 8.70 -0.58
CA ALA A 226 -7.65 9.40 -1.53
C ALA A 226 -8.44 10.30 -2.49
N VAL A 227 -9.62 9.86 -2.97
CA VAL A 227 -10.54 10.73 -3.72
C VAL A 227 -11.00 11.90 -2.88
N HIS A 228 -11.46 11.66 -1.65
CA HIS A 228 -11.86 12.74 -0.75
C HIS A 228 -10.72 13.75 -0.53
N ALA A 229 -9.47 13.28 -0.44
CA ALA A 229 -8.29 14.13 -0.28
C ALA A 229 -7.91 14.91 -1.55
N GLY A 230 -8.43 14.53 -2.72
CA GLY A 230 -8.02 15.09 -4.01
C GLY A 230 -6.71 14.50 -4.54
N ALA A 231 -6.25 13.37 -3.98
CA ALA A 231 -5.03 12.70 -4.44
C ALA A 231 -5.25 11.88 -5.72
N VAL A 232 -6.50 11.48 -6.00
CA VAL A 232 -6.89 10.72 -7.20
C VAL A 232 -8.33 11.03 -7.59
N GLY A 233 -8.68 10.87 -8.87
CA GLY A 233 -10.04 11.05 -9.38
C GLY A 233 -10.89 9.78 -9.37
N ALA A 234 -12.10 9.87 -9.92
CA ALA A 234 -13.06 8.76 -9.99
C ALA A 234 -12.59 7.57 -10.86
N ALA A 235 -11.62 7.79 -11.76
CA ALA A 235 -11.03 6.72 -12.56
C ALA A 235 -10.03 5.85 -11.77
N GLY A 236 -9.65 6.25 -10.55
CA GLY A 236 -8.50 5.67 -9.85
C GLY A 236 -7.17 6.18 -10.41
N GLY A 237 -6.10 5.45 -10.12
CA GLY A 237 -4.72 5.86 -10.39
C GLY A 237 -3.78 5.61 -9.22
N VAL A 238 -2.52 6.01 -9.39
CA VAL A 238 -1.49 5.83 -8.36
C VAL A 238 -1.65 6.88 -7.28
N ILE A 239 -1.66 6.43 -6.02
CA ILE A 239 -1.63 7.29 -4.84
C ILE A 239 -0.37 7.04 -4.03
N THR A 240 0.03 8.02 -3.22
CA THR A 240 1.05 7.85 -2.17
C THR A 240 0.44 8.20 -0.82
N VAL A 241 0.47 7.25 0.11
CA VAL A 241 -0.08 7.41 1.47
C VAL A 241 1.03 7.47 2.52
N TYR A 242 0.84 8.33 3.52
CA TYR A 242 1.68 8.48 4.70
C TYR A 242 0.90 8.10 5.95
N ARG A 243 1.57 7.42 6.89
CA ARG A 243 1.05 7.12 8.22
C ARG A 243 1.46 8.21 9.20
N GLU A 244 0.56 8.57 10.11
CA GLU A 244 0.79 9.55 11.17
C GLU A 244 0.19 9.07 12.51
N ALA A 245 0.50 9.80 13.58
CA ALA A 245 -0.12 9.58 14.88
C ALA A 245 -1.64 9.74 14.81
N GLY A 246 -2.34 8.96 15.63
CA GLY A 246 -3.78 9.05 15.81
C GLY A 246 -4.25 10.41 16.35
N ARG A 247 -5.57 10.61 16.34
CA ARG A 247 -6.23 11.80 16.91
C ARG A 247 -7.32 11.39 17.89
N GLU A 248 -7.67 12.33 18.77
CA GLU A 248 -8.78 12.19 19.71
C GLU A 248 -10.16 12.43 19.06
N LEU A 249 -10.20 13.12 17.92
CA LEU A 249 -11.41 13.40 17.15
C LEU A 249 -11.08 13.56 15.66
N TYR A 250 -11.96 13.03 14.82
CA TYR A 250 -11.96 13.17 13.37
C TYR A 250 -13.29 13.77 12.94
N VAL A 251 -13.24 14.83 12.13
CA VAL A 251 -14.43 15.50 11.60
C VAL A 251 -14.64 15.11 10.15
N GLY A 252 -15.84 14.62 9.83
CA GLY A 252 -16.28 14.27 8.50
C GLY A 252 -16.67 15.51 7.69
N THR A 253 -16.38 15.51 6.39
CA THR A 253 -16.78 16.57 5.45
C THR A 253 -17.15 15.96 4.10
N ALA A 254 -17.66 16.81 3.20
CA ALA A 254 -17.88 16.45 1.81
C ALA A 254 -16.87 17.18 0.91
N ARG A 255 -16.06 16.44 0.15
CA ARG A 255 -15.08 16.96 -0.82
C ARG A 255 -14.94 15.99 -1.98
N ASN A 256 -14.69 16.53 -3.18
CA ASN A 256 -14.41 15.73 -4.38
C ASN A 256 -15.45 14.60 -4.64
N GLY A 257 -16.73 14.88 -4.37
CA GLY A 257 -17.82 13.91 -4.55
C GLY A 257 -17.88 12.79 -3.50
N VAL A 258 -17.04 12.82 -2.47
CA VAL A 258 -17.05 11.87 -1.35
C VAL A 258 -17.51 12.58 -0.08
N SER A 259 -18.38 11.94 0.70
CA SER A 259 -18.71 12.36 2.07
C SER A 259 -18.07 11.39 3.07
N THR A 260 -17.43 11.94 4.09
CA THR A 260 -16.79 11.19 5.19
C THR A 260 -17.56 11.38 6.49
N ARG A 261 -17.25 10.58 7.51
CA ARG A 261 -17.95 10.58 8.79
C ARG A 261 -17.06 11.09 9.91
N ASP A 262 -17.70 11.61 10.95
CA ASP A 262 -17.03 11.86 12.22
C ASP A 262 -16.57 10.54 12.85
N TYR A 263 -15.51 10.60 13.62
CA TYR A 263 -15.06 9.49 14.46
C TYR A 263 -14.36 10.00 15.71
N GLY A 264 -14.44 9.23 16.79
CA GLY A 264 -13.79 9.58 18.05
C GLY A 264 -12.29 9.28 18.04
N ARG A 265 -11.74 9.05 19.23
CA ARG A 265 -10.34 8.70 19.41
C ARG A 265 -9.95 7.46 18.60
N TYR A 266 -8.86 7.56 17.86
CA TYR A 266 -8.33 6.45 17.08
C TYR A 266 -6.80 6.48 17.05
N ALA A 267 -6.16 5.30 17.00
CA ALA A 267 -4.74 5.16 17.32
C ALA A 267 -3.79 5.63 16.19
N ARG A 268 -4.23 5.58 14.93
CA ARG A 268 -3.39 5.82 13.76
C ARG A 268 -4.13 6.57 12.68
N SER A 269 -3.43 7.50 12.05
CA SER A 269 -3.96 8.34 10.98
C SER A 269 -3.27 8.05 9.66
N ILE A 270 -3.94 8.39 8.56
CA ILE A 270 -3.36 8.44 7.22
C ILE A 270 -3.64 9.78 6.53
N ARG A 271 -2.70 10.20 5.67
CA ARG A 271 -2.86 11.30 4.72
C ARG A 271 -2.24 10.95 3.38
N PHE A 272 -2.56 11.70 2.34
CA PHE A 272 -2.10 11.44 0.98
C PHE A 272 -1.20 12.56 0.47
N LEU A 273 -0.28 12.21 -0.43
CA LEU A 273 0.35 13.23 -1.28
C LEU A 273 -0.72 13.78 -2.23
N VAL A 274 -0.85 15.10 -2.28
CA VAL A 274 -1.75 15.79 -3.21
C VAL A 274 -0.89 16.78 -3.99
N SER A 275 -0.90 16.69 -5.31
CA SER A 275 -0.19 17.65 -6.15
C SER A 275 -0.88 19.01 -6.05
N ALA A 276 -0.10 20.07 -5.84
CA ALA A 276 -0.61 21.43 -6.00
C ALA A 276 -0.92 21.65 -7.49
N LEU A 277 -2.13 22.12 -7.77
CA LEU A 277 -2.53 22.61 -9.09
C LEU A 277 -1.83 23.93 -9.42
#